data_AF-A0A9N9TWH6-F1
#
_entry.id   AF-A0A9N9TWH6-F1
#
_cell.length_a   1.000
_cell.length_b   1.000
_cell.length_c   1.000
_cell.angle_alpha   90.00
_cell.angle_beta   90.00
_cell.angle_gamma   90.00
#
_symmetry.space_group_name_H-M   'P 1'
#
loop_
_entity.id
_entity.type
_entity.pdbx_description
1 polymer ?
#
loop_
_entity_poly.entity_id
_entity_poly.type
_entity_poly.pdbx_seq_one_letter_code
_entity_poly.pdbx_strand_id
1 'polypeptide(L)'
;MGGGKLFRKYYNLRRDFKTNGLLRSKACRRTADAAKKPITKAEQEVLEWLKNNAAPWQELEAKWAETYEARKSYFMDVNSIHDYMKTFKGLNEPLGYVLLEYDFATQYPYLNNRLLTAWPEFSKKISKYASTLKIAEVDECLNFFDNDNLSEDSKTMIVLKILSYLIKPVLVVKKKNKSSFKPSRIEMLDGLILHVTAGADIHASLERKRA
;
A
#
# COMPACT_ATOMS: atom_id res chain seq x y z
N MET A 1 17.15 17.01 -37.37
CA MET A 1 15.79 16.74 -36.87
C MET A 1 15.74 17.03 -35.37
N GLY A 2 15.09 18.12 -34.97
CA GLY A 2 15.19 18.68 -33.62
C GLY A 2 14.30 17.94 -32.61
N GLY A 3 14.92 17.24 -31.66
CA GLY A 3 14.22 16.75 -30.47
C GLY A 3 13.75 17.94 -29.63
N GLY A 4 12.48 18.31 -29.77
CA GLY A 4 11.88 19.47 -29.12
C GLY A 4 12.05 19.48 -27.60
N LYS A 5 11.99 20.66 -26.98
CA LYS A 5 12.19 20.87 -25.53
C LYS A 5 11.33 19.93 -24.68
N LEU A 6 10.11 19.64 -25.11
CA LEU A 6 9.19 18.72 -24.45
C LEU A 6 9.70 17.26 -24.45
N PHE A 7 10.25 16.83 -25.59
CA PHE A 7 10.83 15.49 -25.75
C PHE A 7 12.04 15.29 -24.83
N ARG A 8 12.95 16.28 -24.78
CA ARG A 8 14.10 16.24 -23.85
C ARG A 8 13.67 16.22 -22.39
N LYS A 9 12.68 17.04 -22.01
CA LYS A 9 12.14 17.08 -20.65
C LYS A 9 11.54 15.73 -20.24
N TYR A 10 10.79 15.09 -21.13
CA TYR A 10 10.25 13.75 -20.90
C TYR A 10 11.36 12.71 -20.67
N TYR A 11 12.40 12.69 -21.51
CA TYR A 11 13.50 11.73 -21.36
C TYR A 11 14.33 11.96 -20.09
N ASN A 12 14.60 13.22 -19.73
CA ASN A 12 15.31 13.55 -18.49
C ASN A 12 14.49 13.13 -17.27
N LEU A 13 13.21 13.49 -17.21
CA LEU A 13 12.33 13.12 -16.10
C LEU A 13 12.19 11.59 -15.98
N ARG A 14 12.06 10.89 -17.11
CA ARG A 14 12.00 9.42 -17.14
C ARG A 14 13.32 8.79 -16.69
N ARG A 15 14.46 9.39 -17.02
CA ARG A 15 15.78 8.94 -16.55
C ARG A 15 15.94 9.15 -15.05
N ASP A 16 15.52 10.30 -14.54
CA ASP A 16 15.58 10.61 -13.11
C ASP A 16 14.67 9.66 -12.32
N PHE A 17 13.45 9.39 -12.80
CA PHE A 17 12.56 8.43 -12.15
C PHE A 17 13.10 6.99 -12.21
N LYS A 18 13.86 6.61 -13.25
CA LYS A 18 14.55 5.30 -13.26
C LYS A 18 15.71 5.26 -12.27
N THR A 19 16.48 6.34 -12.18
CA THR A 19 17.64 6.46 -11.28
C THR A 19 17.21 6.40 -9.82
N ASN A 20 16.07 7.04 -9.51
CA ASN A 20 15.47 7.03 -8.17
C ASN A 20 14.57 5.81 -7.89
N GLY A 21 14.58 4.78 -8.75
CA GLY A 21 13.82 3.54 -8.54
C GLY A 21 12.29 3.65 -8.72
N LEU A 22 11.76 4.84 -9.02
CA LEU A 22 10.32 5.11 -9.21
C LEU A 22 9.76 4.51 -10.50
N LEU A 23 10.59 4.40 -11.55
CA LEU A 23 10.23 3.69 -12.78
C LEU A 23 11.07 2.43 -12.94
N ARG A 24 10.42 1.25 -12.89
CA ARG A 24 11.07 -0.04 -13.13
C ARG A 24 11.66 -0.10 -14.54
N SER A 25 12.97 -0.32 -14.63
CA SER A 25 13.65 -0.71 -15.85
C SER A 25 13.17 -2.10 -16.32
N LYS A 26 12.99 -2.34 -17.63
CA LYS A 26 12.74 -3.71 -18.14
C LYS A 26 13.85 -4.69 -17.76
N ALA A 27 15.08 -4.20 -17.51
CA ALA A 27 16.19 -4.99 -17.00
C ALA A 27 16.03 -5.40 -15.52
N CYS A 28 15.14 -4.73 -14.76
CA CYS A 28 14.79 -5.11 -13.39
C CYS A 28 13.97 -6.42 -13.34
N ARG A 29 13.38 -6.88 -14.46
CA ARG A 29 12.84 -8.25 -14.53
C ARG A 29 13.92 -9.34 -14.47
N ARG A 30 15.18 -8.99 -14.75
CA ARG A 30 16.31 -9.94 -14.82
C ARG A 30 17.30 -9.80 -13.67
N THR A 31 17.09 -8.87 -12.73
CA THR A 31 17.97 -8.68 -11.55
C THR A 31 17.31 -9.14 -10.26
N ALA A 32 16.12 -9.76 -10.34
CA ALA A 32 15.61 -10.66 -9.30
C ALA A 32 16.29 -12.05 -9.34
N ASP A 33 17.31 -12.23 -10.19
CA ASP A 33 18.31 -13.30 -10.08
C ASP A 33 19.45 -12.89 -9.11
N ALA A 34 19.15 -12.04 -8.12
CA ALA A 34 19.96 -11.99 -6.92
C ALA A 34 19.88 -13.39 -6.30
N ALA A 35 21.00 -14.11 -6.30
CA ALA A 35 21.15 -15.51 -5.92
C ALA A 35 20.04 -15.98 -4.96
N LYS A 36 18.98 -16.59 -5.50
CA LYS A 36 17.94 -17.23 -4.68
C LYS A 36 18.68 -18.28 -3.86
N LYS A 37 18.82 -18.05 -2.56
CA LYS A 37 19.41 -19.03 -1.66
C LYS A 37 18.63 -20.33 -1.88
N PRO A 38 19.29 -21.44 -2.23
CA PRO A 38 18.59 -22.69 -2.46
C PRO A 38 17.84 -23.06 -1.17
N ILE A 39 16.53 -23.18 -1.26
CA ILE A 39 15.69 -23.55 -0.13
C ILE A 39 16.07 -24.98 0.25
N THR A 40 16.47 -25.18 1.50
CA THR A 40 16.82 -26.50 2.02
C THR A 40 15.57 -27.39 2.14
N LYS A 41 15.76 -28.71 2.15
CA LYS A 41 14.65 -29.65 2.30
C LYS A 41 13.88 -29.43 3.62
N ALA A 42 14.59 -29.10 4.70
CA ALA A 42 13.98 -28.77 5.99
C ALA A 42 13.11 -27.51 5.91
N GLU A 43 13.59 -26.43 5.30
CA GLU A 43 12.79 -25.20 5.09
C GLU A 43 11.54 -25.47 4.23
N GLN A 44 11.61 -26.38 3.25
CA GLN A 44 10.45 -26.78 2.45
C GLN A 44 9.38 -27.50 3.29
N GLU A 45 9.79 -28.37 4.20
CA GLU A 45 8.87 -29.07 5.11
C GLU A 45 8.18 -28.08 6.05
N VAL A 46 8.90 -27.08 6.58
CA VAL A 46 8.34 -26.02 7.41
C VAL A 46 7.36 -25.14 6.62
N LEU A 47 7.71 -24.75 5.39
CA LEU A 47 6.82 -24.00 4.52
C LEU A 47 5.53 -24.77 4.20
N GLU A 48 5.63 -26.06 3.93
CA GLU A 48 4.46 -26.90 3.66
C GLU A 48 3.58 -27.04 4.91
N TRP A 49 4.18 -27.09 6.10
CA TRP A 49 3.44 -27.03 7.34
C TRP A 49 2.66 -25.72 7.48
N LEU A 50 3.26 -24.57 7.18
CA LEU A 50 2.62 -23.24 7.26
C LEU A 50 1.45 -23.06 6.26
N LYS A 51 1.48 -23.77 5.13
CA LYS A 51 0.36 -23.78 4.18
C LYS A 51 -0.84 -24.57 4.69
N ASN A 52 -0.58 -25.61 5.47
CA ASN A 52 -1.61 -26.56 5.88
C ASN A 52 -2.15 -26.29 7.29
N ASN A 53 -1.40 -25.58 8.14
CA ASN A 53 -1.72 -25.38 9.55
C ASN A 53 -1.71 -23.89 9.93
N ALA A 54 -2.53 -23.53 10.92
CA ALA A 54 -2.59 -22.19 11.53
C ALA A 54 -2.54 -22.25 13.07
N ALA A 55 -2.42 -23.45 13.63
CA ALA A 55 -2.34 -23.70 15.06
C ALA A 55 -1.40 -24.89 15.31
N PRO A 56 -0.77 -24.99 16.50
CA PRO A 56 -0.82 -24.03 17.60
C PRO A 56 -0.05 -22.73 17.31
N TRP A 57 -0.48 -21.61 17.90
CA TRP A 57 0.04 -20.26 17.58
C TRP A 57 1.54 -20.11 17.82
N GLN A 58 2.06 -20.62 18.95
CA GLN A 58 3.48 -20.55 19.27
C GLN A 58 4.36 -21.27 18.23
N GLU A 59 3.91 -22.43 17.74
CA GLU A 59 4.61 -23.17 16.69
C GLU A 59 4.53 -22.45 15.34
N LEU A 60 3.37 -21.85 15.04
CA LEU A 60 3.19 -21.01 13.87
C LEU A 60 4.16 -19.83 13.87
N GLU A 61 4.26 -19.08 14.97
CA GLU A 61 5.18 -17.93 15.09
C GLU A 61 6.64 -18.34 14.89
N ALA A 62 7.08 -19.42 15.54
CA ALA A 62 8.45 -19.92 15.42
C ALA A 62 8.79 -20.31 13.96
N LYS A 63 7.92 -21.09 13.32
CA LYS A 63 8.07 -21.50 11.92
C LYS A 63 7.96 -20.33 10.95
N TRP A 64 7.13 -19.33 11.28
CA TRP A 64 6.98 -18.12 10.48
C TRP A 64 8.26 -17.30 10.47
N ALA A 65 8.90 -17.13 11.63
CA ALA A 65 10.17 -16.44 11.77
C ALA A 65 11.30 -17.19 11.03
N GLU A 66 11.38 -18.51 11.18
CA GLU A 66 12.40 -19.35 10.51
C GLU A 66 12.33 -19.24 8.99
N THR A 67 11.12 -19.19 8.43
CA THR A 67 10.89 -19.21 6.97
C THR A 67 10.84 -17.83 6.31
N TYR A 68 11.16 -16.75 7.04
CA TYR A 68 11.02 -15.38 6.57
C TYR A 68 11.62 -15.14 5.17
N GLU A 69 12.90 -15.46 4.96
CA GLU A 69 13.57 -15.18 3.67
C GLU A 69 12.97 -15.99 2.51
N ALA A 70 12.54 -17.23 2.79
CA ALA A 70 11.90 -18.08 1.78
C ALA A 70 10.50 -17.56 1.42
N ARG A 71 9.69 -17.15 2.42
CA ARG A 71 8.38 -16.56 2.21
C ARG A 71 8.46 -15.19 1.53
N LYS A 72 9.44 -14.37 1.87
CA LYS A 72 9.72 -13.09 1.20
C LYS A 72 10.08 -13.31 -0.28
N SER A 73 10.91 -14.30 -0.57
CA SER A 73 11.22 -14.68 -1.96
C SER A 73 9.98 -15.13 -2.71
N TYR A 74 9.16 -15.99 -2.09
CA TYR A 74 7.87 -16.42 -2.64
C TYR A 74 6.90 -15.25 -2.86
N PHE A 75 6.82 -14.30 -1.91
CA PHE A 75 6.00 -13.10 -2.02
C PHE A 75 6.41 -12.22 -3.21
N MET A 76 7.69 -12.18 -3.56
CA MET A 76 8.16 -11.43 -4.74
C MET A 76 7.81 -12.13 -6.06
N ASP A 77 7.60 -13.44 -6.04
CA ASP A 77 7.26 -14.26 -7.21
C ASP A 77 5.73 -14.43 -7.41
N VAL A 78 4.93 -14.22 -6.37
CA VAL A 78 3.47 -14.42 -6.43
C VAL A 78 2.78 -13.35 -7.31
N ASN A 79 1.73 -13.77 -8.01
CA ASN A 79 0.99 -12.88 -8.93
C ASN A 79 0.06 -11.89 -8.21
N SER A 80 -0.41 -12.23 -7.01
CA SER A 80 -1.31 -11.39 -6.23
C SER A 80 -1.15 -11.57 -4.72
N ILE A 81 -1.46 -10.51 -3.96
CA ILE A 81 -1.48 -10.54 -2.49
C ILE A 81 -2.52 -11.54 -1.99
N HIS A 82 -3.66 -11.65 -2.69
CA HIS A 82 -4.71 -12.61 -2.34
C HIS A 82 -4.20 -14.06 -2.36
N ASP A 83 -3.44 -14.42 -3.39
CA ASP A 83 -2.87 -15.78 -3.48
C ASP A 83 -1.88 -16.04 -2.34
N TYR A 84 -1.08 -15.04 -1.95
CA TYR A 84 -0.18 -15.15 -0.80
C TYR A 84 -0.93 -15.36 0.52
N MET A 85 -1.96 -14.54 0.79
CA MET A 85 -2.81 -14.66 1.97
C MET A 85 -3.53 -16.01 2.03
N LYS A 86 -3.97 -16.52 0.87
CA LYS A 86 -4.62 -17.84 0.76
C LYS A 86 -3.64 -19.00 0.95
N THR A 87 -2.38 -18.82 0.52
CA THR A 87 -1.35 -19.86 0.60
C THR A 87 -0.98 -20.16 2.05
N PHE A 88 -0.87 -19.16 2.91
CA PHE A 88 -0.49 -19.35 4.31
C PHE A 88 -1.70 -19.16 5.22
N LYS A 89 -2.25 -20.26 5.74
CA LYS A 89 -3.52 -20.25 6.50
C LYS A 89 -3.49 -19.32 7.70
N GLY A 90 -2.35 -19.24 8.41
CA GLY A 90 -2.18 -18.38 9.57
C GLY A 90 -2.49 -16.90 9.33
N LEU A 91 -2.39 -16.42 8.08
CA LEU A 91 -2.72 -15.03 7.73
C LEU A 91 -4.23 -14.73 7.73
N ASN A 92 -5.07 -15.76 7.68
CA ASN A 92 -6.53 -15.61 7.71
C ASN A 92 -7.12 -15.75 9.13
N GLU A 93 -6.27 -16.04 10.12
CA GLU A 93 -6.68 -16.09 11.52
C GLU A 93 -6.87 -14.68 12.10
N PRO A 94 -7.63 -14.51 13.20
CA PRO A 94 -7.87 -13.20 13.82
C PRO A 94 -6.58 -12.44 14.18
N LEU A 95 -5.51 -13.15 14.54
CA LEU A 95 -4.19 -12.58 14.85
C LEU A 95 -3.22 -12.64 13.66
N GLY A 96 -3.66 -13.07 12.48
CA GLY A 96 -2.80 -13.27 11.31
C GLY A 96 -2.06 -12.01 10.85
N TYR A 97 -2.60 -10.82 11.14
CA TYR A 97 -1.93 -9.55 10.84
C TYR A 97 -0.61 -9.40 11.62
N VAL A 98 -0.49 -9.98 12.82
CA VAL A 98 0.72 -9.92 13.66
C VAL A 98 1.90 -10.60 12.95
N LEU A 99 1.65 -11.65 12.17
CA LEU A 99 2.67 -12.31 11.36
C LEU A 99 3.28 -11.36 10.30
N LEU A 100 2.47 -10.44 9.76
CA LEU A 100 2.95 -9.40 8.84
C LEU A 100 3.72 -8.31 9.58
N GLU A 101 3.34 -7.99 10.81
CA GLU A 101 4.10 -7.08 11.67
C GLU A 101 5.48 -7.64 12.01
N TYR A 102 5.59 -8.95 12.30
CA TYR A 102 6.87 -9.61 12.52
C TYR A 102 7.77 -9.57 11.28
N ASP A 103 7.20 -9.82 10.09
CA ASP A 103 7.93 -9.72 8.82
C ASP A 103 8.42 -8.28 8.57
N PHE A 104 7.57 -7.29 8.86
CA PHE A 104 7.92 -5.88 8.73
C PHE A 104 9.03 -5.49 9.71
N ALA A 105 8.93 -5.90 10.97
CA ALA A 105 9.93 -5.65 12.00
C ALA A 105 11.29 -6.29 11.67
N THR A 106 11.27 -7.48 11.05
CA THR A 106 12.47 -8.18 10.59
C THR A 106 13.15 -7.41 9.45
N GLN A 107 12.37 -6.93 8.46
CA GLN A 107 12.90 -6.20 7.31
C GLN A 107 13.34 -4.78 7.65
N TYR A 108 12.61 -4.12 8.54
CA TYR A 108 12.76 -2.70 8.86
C TYR A 108 12.80 -2.51 10.38
N PRO A 109 13.93 -2.90 11.02
CA PRO A 109 14.10 -2.71 12.45
C PRO A 109 13.82 -1.25 12.85
N TYR A 110 13.14 -1.08 13.97
CA TYR A 110 12.81 0.24 14.56
C TYR A 110 11.84 1.13 13.76
N LEU A 111 11.27 0.65 12.65
CA LEU A 111 10.25 1.40 11.89
C LEU A 111 8.80 1.04 12.24
N ASN A 112 8.61 0.12 13.20
CA ASN A 112 7.30 -0.28 13.69
C ASN A 112 6.50 0.94 14.16
N ASN A 113 5.22 1.01 13.77
CA ASN A 113 4.30 2.09 14.14
C ASN A 113 4.76 3.52 13.79
N ARG A 114 5.82 3.69 12.99
CA ARG A 114 6.38 5.01 12.68
C ARG A 114 5.37 5.93 12.00
N LEU A 115 4.45 5.38 11.21
CA LEU A 115 3.36 6.15 10.62
C LEU A 115 2.47 6.78 11.70
N LEU A 116 2.14 6.03 12.75
CA LEU A 116 1.29 6.48 13.85
C LEU A 116 2.04 7.46 14.75
N THR A 117 3.27 7.14 15.13
CA THR A 117 4.06 7.98 16.04
C THR A 117 4.50 9.29 15.38
N ALA A 118 4.79 9.28 14.08
CA ALA A 118 5.18 10.47 13.32
C ALA A 118 4.00 11.13 12.58
N TRP A 119 2.75 10.67 12.83
CA TRP A 119 1.56 11.21 12.17
C TRP A 119 1.43 12.73 12.29
N PRO A 120 1.67 13.37 13.45
CA PRO A 120 1.55 14.83 13.56
C PRO A 120 2.51 15.59 12.63
N GLU A 121 3.75 15.11 12.49
CA GLU A 121 4.71 15.70 11.55
C GLU A 121 4.33 15.42 10.09
N PHE A 122 3.88 14.20 9.82
CA PHE A 122 3.48 13.79 8.49
C PHE A 122 2.27 14.59 7.98
N SER A 123 1.28 14.78 8.85
CA SER A 123 0.10 15.62 8.65
C SER A 123 0.49 17.05 8.26
N LYS A 124 1.35 17.71 9.05
CA LYS A 124 1.85 19.06 8.74
C LYS A 124 2.56 19.13 7.37
N LYS A 125 3.36 18.12 7.03
CA LYS A 125 4.06 18.04 5.74
C LYS A 125 3.08 17.86 4.57
N ILE A 126 2.05 17.02 4.74
CA ILE A 126 0.97 16.85 3.75
C ILE A 126 0.24 18.17 3.54
N SER A 127 -0.24 18.82 4.61
CA SER A 127 -0.99 20.08 4.51
C SER A 127 -0.16 21.17 3.82
N LYS A 128 1.13 21.29 4.19
CA LYS A 128 2.05 22.22 3.53
C LYS A 128 2.22 21.92 2.04
N TYR A 129 2.41 20.66 1.66
CA TYR A 129 2.52 20.30 0.24
C TYR A 129 1.20 20.53 -0.51
N ALA A 130 0.08 20.21 0.12
CA ALA A 130 -1.25 20.34 -0.46
C ALA A 130 -1.60 21.78 -0.84
N SER A 131 -1.16 22.77 -0.04
CA SER A 131 -1.33 24.20 -0.35
C SER A 131 -0.75 24.63 -1.70
N THR A 132 0.20 23.86 -2.25
CA THR A 132 0.82 24.15 -3.55
C THR A 132 0.00 23.69 -4.75
N LEU A 133 -1.02 22.86 -4.52
CA LEU A 133 -1.75 22.18 -5.60
C LEU A 133 -2.79 23.06 -6.31
N LYS A 134 -3.20 24.18 -5.69
CA LYS A 134 -4.20 25.13 -6.22
C LYS A 134 -5.51 24.43 -6.61
N ILE A 135 -6.12 23.74 -5.64
CA ILE A 135 -7.33 22.94 -5.83
C ILE A 135 -8.34 23.45 -4.81
N ALA A 136 -9.49 23.96 -5.28
CA ALA A 136 -10.47 24.62 -4.43
C ALA A 136 -10.93 23.74 -3.26
N GLU A 137 -11.18 22.45 -3.49
CA GLU A 137 -11.60 21.50 -2.45
C GLU A 137 -10.49 21.23 -1.43
N VAL A 138 -9.22 21.32 -1.84
CA VAL A 138 -8.07 21.18 -0.94
C VAL A 138 -7.91 22.45 -0.10
N ASP A 139 -8.07 23.62 -0.72
CA ASP A 139 -7.98 24.91 -0.03
C ASP A 139 -9.09 25.02 1.04
N GLU A 140 -10.30 24.56 0.74
CA GLU A 140 -11.39 24.44 1.71
C GLU A 140 -11.01 23.51 2.87
N CYS A 141 -10.45 22.32 2.57
CA CYS A 141 -9.98 21.39 3.61
C CYS A 141 -8.88 22.01 4.49
N LEU A 142 -7.95 22.77 3.91
CA LEU A 142 -6.87 23.44 4.65
C LEU A 142 -7.43 24.53 5.58
N ASN A 143 -8.41 25.30 5.14
CA ASN A 143 -9.08 26.30 5.99
C ASN A 143 -9.74 25.66 7.22
N PHE A 144 -10.32 24.47 7.06
CA PHE A 144 -10.83 23.71 8.20
C PHE A 144 -9.71 23.16 9.08
N PHE A 145 -8.61 22.69 8.48
CA PHE A 145 -7.47 22.14 9.21
C PHE A 145 -6.84 23.15 10.19
N ASP A 146 -6.78 24.43 9.79
CA ASP A 146 -6.21 25.51 10.60
C ASP A 146 -7.15 26.01 11.72
N ASN A 147 -8.36 25.43 11.86
CA ASN A 147 -9.28 25.77 12.94
C ASN A 147 -8.90 25.07 14.25
N ASP A 148 -8.47 25.85 15.25
CA ASP A 148 -8.04 25.36 16.56
C ASP A 148 -9.15 24.67 17.37
N ASN A 149 -10.42 24.88 17.04
CA ASN A 149 -11.55 24.26 17.75
C ASN A 149 -11.85 22.82 17.29
N LEU A 150 -11.14 22.30 16.29
CA LEU A 150 -11.33 20.92 15.83
C LEU A 150 -10.53 19.92 16.66
N SER A 151 -11.13 18.75 16.90
CA SER A 151 -10.45 17.62 17.49
C SER A 151 -9.31 17.10 16.58
N GLU A 152 -8.31 16.45 17.19
CA GLU A 152 -7.20 15.85 16.44
C GLU A 152 -7.67 14.74 15.47
N ASP A 153 -8.75 14.04 15.81
CA ASP A 153 -9.37 13.04 14.93
C ASP A 153 -9.98 13.71 13.69
N SER A 154 -10.65 14.85 13.88
CA SER A 154 -11.20 15.65 12.77
C SER A 154 -10.08 16.16 11.86
N LYS A 155 -8.97 16.67 12.43
CA LYS A 155 -7.80 17.10 11.66
C LYS A 155 -7.15 15.94 10.91
N THR A 156 -7.08 14.76 11.52
CA THR A 156 -6.60 13.53 10.87
C THR A 156 -7.47 13.14 9.69
N MET A 157 -8.80 13.21 9.83
CA MET A 157 -9.73 12.93 8.74
C MET A 157 -9.58 13.92 7.59
N ILE A 158 -9.39 15.21 7.88
CA ILE A 158 -9.12 16.24 6.87
C ILE A 158 -7.85 15.91 6.08
N VAL A 159 -6.78 15.53 6.76
CA VAL A 159 -5.49 15.17 6.13
C VAL A 159 -5.63 13.91 5.28
N LEU A 160 -6.38 12.90 5.74
CA LEU A 160 -6.68 11.69 4.94
C LEU A 160 -7.49 12.03 3.69
N LYS A 161 -8.45 12.96 3.80
CA LYS A 161 -9.19 13.48 2.64
C LYS A 161 -8.24 14.19 1.68
N ILE A 162 -7.37 15.08 2.15
CA ILE A 162 -6.33 15.75 1.34
C ILE A 162 -5.41 14.73 0.66
N LEU A 163 -5.02 13.67 1.36
CA LEU A 163 -4.15 12.61 0.83
C LEU A 163 -4.72 11.98 -0.45
N SER A 164 -6.05 11.80 -0.54
CA SER A 164 -6.71 11.30 -1.75
C SER A 164 -6.47 12.19 -2.98
N TYR A 165 -6.34 13.51 -2.78
CA TYR A 165 -6.08 14.48 -3.84
C TYR A 165 -4.60 14.56 -4.26
N LEU A 166 -3.68 14.05 -3.43
CA LEU A 166 -2.26 13.95 -3.81
C LEU A 166 -2.04 12.86 -4.86
N ILE A 167 -2.91 11.85 -4.90
CA ILE A 167 -2.84 10.75 -5.86
C ILE A 167 -3.58 11.16 -7.12
N LYS A 168 -2.86 11.25 -8.24
CA LYS A 168 -3.48 11.61 -9.53
C LYS A 168 -4.34 10.45 -10.03
N PRO A 169 -5.57 10.71 -10.53
CA PRO A 169 -6.36 9.67 -11.15
C PRO A 169 -5.65 9.07 -12.37
N VAL A 170 -5.36 7.77 -12.30
CA VAL A 170 -4.70 7.01 -13.38
C VAL A 170 -5.74 6.21 -14.15
N LEU A 171 -5.56 6.11 -15.46
CA LEU A 171 -6.38 5.26 -16.31
C LEU A 171 -6.18 3.78 -15.92
N VAL A 172 -7.27 3.12 -15.52
CA VAL A 172 -7.32 1.69 -15.22
C VAL A 172 -7.74 0.95 -16.49
N VAL A 173 -6.83 0.16 -17.05
CA VAL A 173 -7.12 -0.66 -18.25
C VAL A 173 -7.59 -2.05 -17.82
N LYS A 174 -8.84 -2.40 -18.09
CA LYS A 174 -9.35 -3.75 -17.80
C LYS A 174 -8.86 -4.72 -18.87
N LYS A 175 -8.01 -5.68 -18.47
CA LYS A 175 -7.42 -6.69 -19.38
C LYS A 175 -8.45 -7.51 -20.16
N LYS A 176 -9.61 -7.82 -19.57
CA LYS A 176 -10.62 -8.71 -20.19
C LYS A 176 -11.51 -8.01 -21.23
N ASN A 177 -11.87 -6.74 -21.05
CA ASN A 177 -12.92 -6.10 -21.86
C ASN A 177 -12.43 -4.94 -22.75
N LYS A 178 -11.12 -4.67 -22.84
CA LYS A 178 -10.53 -3.52 -23.56
C LYS A 178 -11.13 -2.14 -23.16
N SER A 179 -11.97 -2.08 -22.13
CA SER A 179 -12.50 -0.84 -21.60
C SER A 179 -11.50 -0.24 -20.63
N SER A 180 -11.24 1.05 -20.80
CA SER A 180 -10.44 1.84 -19.89
C SER A 180 -11.36 2.69 -19.04
N PHE A 181 -11.17 2.65 -17.73
CA PHE A 181 -11.91 3.46 -16.77
C PHE A 181 -10.93 4.41 -16.09
N LYS A 182 -11.25 5.70 -16.03
CA LYS A 182 -10.47 6.65 -15.26
C LYS A 182 -11.36 7.10 -14.09
N PRO A 183 -11.03 6.76 -12.84
CA PRO A 183 -11.82 7.20 -11.72
C PRO A 183 -11.79 8.72 -11.61
N SER A 184 -12.92 9.29 -11.24
CA SER A 184 -13.02 10.65 -10.76
C SER A 184 -12.35 10.78 -9.38
N ARG A 185 -12.13 12.02 -8.94
CA ARG A 185 -11.57 12.28 -7.60
C ARG A 185 -12.51 11.85 -6.48
N ILE A 186 -13.82 11.99 -6.72
CA ILE A 186 -14.85 11.56 -5.77
C ILE A 186 -14.79 10.04 -5.62
N GLU A 187 -14.72 9.29 -6.72
CA GLU A 187 -14.57 7.82 -6.66
C GLU A 187 -13.26 7.39 -5.98
N MET A 188 -12.17 8.15 -6.16
CA MET A 188 -10.92 7.88 -5.43
C MET A 188 -11.04 8.16 -3.92
N LEU A 189 -11.72 9.25 -3.55
CA LEU A 189 -11.98 9.58 -2.14
C LEU A 189 -12.88 8.52 -1.50
N ASP A 190 -13.98 8.15 -2.15
CA ASP A 190 -14.90 7.11 -1.69
C ASP A 190 -14.20 5.75 -1.59
N GLY A 191 -13.24 5.48 -2.49
CA GLY A 191 -12.38 4.30 -2.41
C GLY A 191 -11.51 4.26 -1.15
N LEU A 192 -11.04 5.42 -0.68
CA LEU A 192 -10.18 5.56 0.49
C LEU A 192 -10.98 5.63 1.81
N ILE A 193 -12.03 6.45 1.85
CA ILE A 193 -12.79 6.79 3.06
C ILE A 193 -14.25 6.46 2.80
N LEU A 194 -14.83 5.60 3.63
CA LEU A 194 -16.28 5.35 3.65
C LEU A 194 -16.91 6.20 4.76
N HIS A 195 -17.60 7.27 4.38
CA HIS A 195 -18.38 8.06 5.32
C HIS A 195 -19.80 7.50 5.43
N VAL A 196 -20.25 7.23 6.65
CA VAL A 196 -21.60 6.73 6.94
C VAL A 196 -22.22 7.65 7.99
N THR A 197 -23.40 8.19 7.69
CA THR A 197 -24.11 9.15 8.55
C THR A 197 -24.84 8.51 9.72
N ALA A 198 -25.32 7.27 9.56
CA ALA A 198 -26.03 6.53 10.60
C ALA A 198 -25.44 5.12 10.77
N GLY A 199 -25.28 4.67 12.02
CA GLY A 199 -24.71 3.35 12.30
C GLY A 199 -25.47 2.18 11.66
N ALA A 200 -26.79 2.33 11.45
CA ALA A 200 -27.61 1.33 10.78
C ALA A 200 -27.21 1.08 9.31
N ASP A 201 -26.60 2.07 8.66
CA ASP A 201 -26.24 2.01 7.24
C ASP A 201 -24.87 1.36 7.00
N ILE A 202 -24.12 1.02 8.05
CA ILE A 202 -22.75 0.48 7.93
C ILE A 202 -22.77 -0.81 7.10
N HIS A 203 -23.61 -1.78 7.46
CA HIS A 203 -23.67 -3.07 6.75
C HIS A 203 -24.10 -2.90 5.29
N ALA A 204 -25.14 -2.11 5.02
CA ALA A 204 -25.61 -1.84 3.67
C ALA A 204 -24.53 -1.14 2.81
N SER A 205 -23.77 -0.22 3.42
CA SER A 205 -22.69 0.50 2.75
C SER A 205 -21.48 -0.39 2.44
N LEU A 206 -21.16 -1.33 3.33
CA LEU A 206 -20.10 -2.33 3.12
C LEU A 206 -20.46 -3.30 1.99
N GLU A 207 -21.69 -3.81 1.97
CA GLU A 207 -22.15 -4.72 0.91
C GLU A 207 -22.14 -4.04 -0.46
N ARG A 208 -22.57 -2.78 -0.55
CA ARG A 208 -22.50 -2.00 -1.79
C ARG A 208 -21.06 -1.86 -2.32
N LYS A 209 -20.06 -1.80 -1.44
CA LYS A 209 -18.63 -1.71 -1.83
C LYS A 209 -18.03 -3.04 -2.29
N ARG A 210 -18.61 -4.18 -1.88
CA ARG A 210 -18.11 -5.53 -2.20
C ARG A 210 -18.61 -6.03 -3.56
N ALA A 211 -19.76 -5.54 -4.02
CA ALA A 211 -20.37 -5.83 -5.31
C ALA A 211 -19.61 -5.19 -6.48
#